data_AF-A0AAN4TMS6-F1
#
_entry.id   AF-A0AAN4TMS6-F1
#
_cell.length_a   1.000
_cell.length_b   1.000
_cell.length_c   1.000
_cell.angle_alpha   90.00
_cell.angle_beta   90.00
_cell.angle_gamma   90.00
#
_symmetry.space_group_name_H-M   'P 1'
#
loop_
_entity.id
_entity.type
_entity.pdbx_description
1 polymer ?
#
loop_
_entity_poly.entity_id
_entity_poly.type
_entity_poly.pdbx_seq_one_letter_code
_entity_poly.pdbx_strand_id
1 'polypeptide(L)'
;MEIGPEAVPESRIGAMPYEKTQIGSIVTSLRKGDVFDVLHGLFFITTLGTYLAEKLQNLKLSPPPDLEYPDIIEWSKSLPPEKWTTRSAELEIALASHAGSQSINE
;
A
#
# COMPACT_ATOMS: atom_id res chain seq x y z
N MET A 1 12.70 7.32 -5.35
CA MET A 1 12.87 6.45 -6.53
C MET A 1 11.48 6.15 -7.06
N GLU A 2 11.06 6.87 -8.09
CA GLU A 2 9.75 6.66 -8.70
C GLU A 2 9.86 5.46 -9.63
N ILE A 3 9.09 4.41 -9.33
CA ILE A 3 9.06 3.18 -10.11
C ILE A 3 8.12 3.46 -11.28
N GLY A 4 8.67 3.66 -12.47
CA GLY A 4 7.88 3.91 -13.67
C GLY A 4 7.00 2.71 -14.03
N PRO A 5 5.90 2.92 -14.77
CA PRO A 5 4.92 1.88 -15.11
C PRO A 5 5.54 0.69 -15.85
N GLU A 6 6.66 0.87 -16.53
CA GLU A 6 7.44 -0.17 -17.21
C GLU A 6 8.16 -1.16 -16.27
N ALA A 7 8.33 -0.82 -14.99
CA ALA A 7 9.05 -1.65 -14.03
C ALA A 7 8.16 -2.72 -13.37
N VAL A 8 6.85 -2.71 -13.63
CA VAL A 8 5.91 -3.72 -13.11
C VAL A 8 5.45 -4.60 -14.27
N PRO A 9 6.07 -5.78 -14.48
CA PRO A 9 5.67 -6.67 -15.56
C PRO A 9 4.22 -7.12 -15.35
N GLU A 10 3.36 -6.79 -16.33
CA GLU A 10 1.98 -7.29 -16.49
C GLU A 10 1.30 -7.64 -15.15
N SER A 11 0.87 -6.60 -14.45
CA SER A 11 0.08 -6.72 -13.23
C SER A 11 -1.07 -7.73 -13.45
N ARG A 12 -0.97 -8.90 -12.81
CA ARG A 12 -2.04 -9.93 -12.81
C ARG A 12 -3.30 -9.48 -12.07
N ILE A 13 -3.28 -8.29 -11.47
CA ILE A 13 -4.41 -7.67 -10.77
C ILE A 13 -5.43 -7.27 -11.83
N GLY A 14 -6.56 -8.00 -11.88
CA GLY A 14 -7.67 -7.74 -12.82
C GLY A 14 -7.86 -8.77 -13.94
N ALA A 15 -6.91 -9.69 -14.17
CA ALA A 15 -7.03 -10.73 -15.21
C ALA A 15 -7.86 -11.96 -14.77
N MET A 16 -8.20 -12.07 -13.48
CA MET A 16 -8.94 -13.20 -12.94
C MET A 16 -10.45 -13.01 -13.16
N PRO A 17 -11.17 -13.99 -13.73
CA PRO A 17 -12.63 -13.95 -13.85
C PRO A 17 -13.27 -13.71 -12.48
N TYR A 18 -14.25 -12.81 -12.41
CA TYR A 18 -14.88 -12.39 -11.16
C TYR A 18 -15.33 -13.58 -10.28
N GLU A 19 -15.93 -14.61 -10.88
CA GLU A 19 -16.41 -15.82 -10.19
C GLU A 19 -15.30 -16.63 -9.48
N LYS A 20 -14.04 -16.48 -9.91
CA LYS A 20 -12.87 -17.13 -9.29
C LYS A 20 -12.20 -16.27 -8.23
N THR A 21 -12.60 -15.01 -8.12
CA THR A 21 -12.16 -14.15 -7.03
C THR A 21 -12.85 -14.56 -5.74
N GLN A 22 -12.19 -14.31 -4.61
CA GLN A 22 -12.70 -14.68 -3.29
C GLN A 22 -14.06 -14.01 -2.97
N ILE A 23 -14.31 -12.81 -3.49
CA ILE A 23 -15.59 -12.10 -3.34
C ILE A 23 -16.62 -12.64 -4.34
N GLY A 24 -16.22 -12.83 -5.60
CA GLY A 24 -17.15 -13.27 -6.64
C GLY A 24 -17.59 -14.73 -6.50
N SER A 25 -16.79 -15.60 -5.88
CA SER A 25 -17.23 -16.96 -5.54
C SER A 25 -18.35 -16.92 -4.51
N ILE A 26 -18.21 -16.14 -3.43
CA ILE A 26 -19.23 -15.99 -2.38
C ILE A 26 -20.51 -15.40 -2.94
N VAL A 27 -20.42 -14.35 -3.77
CA VAL A 27 -21.60 -13.74 -4.42
C VAL A 27 -22.30 -14.72 -5.37
N THR A 28 -21.54 -15.53 -6.11
CA THR A 28 -22.09 -16.55 -7.00
C THR A 28 -22.76 -17.68 -6.22
N SER A 29 -22.17 -18.13 -5.11
CA SER A 29 -22.75 -19.15 -4.23
C SER A 29 -24.01 -18.65 -3.53
N LEU A 30 -24.06 -17.38 -3.13
CA LEU A 30 -25.26 -16.73 -2.60
C LEU A 30 -26.39 -16.72 -3.64
N ARG A 31 -26.07 -16.38 -4.89
CA ARG A 31 -27.05 -16.37 -6.00
C ARG A 31 -27.56 -17.77 -6.34
N LYS A 32 -26.75 -18.80 -6.13
CA LYS A 32 -27.11 -20.22 -6.30
C LYS A 32 -27.87 -20.79 -5.09
N GLY A 33 -27.95 -20.07 -3.97
CA GLY A 33 -28.64 -20.49 -2.75
C GLY A 33 -27.84 -21.48 -1.90
N ASP A 34 -26.53 -21.62 -2.12
CA ASP A 34 -25.68 -22.49 -1.31
C ASP A 34 -25.22 -21.76 -0.04
N VAL A 35 -26.03 -21.87 1.01
CA VAL A 35 -25.79 -21.20 2.30
C VAL A 35 -24.55 -21.76 3.01
N PHE A 36 -24.22 -23.04 2.80
CA PHE A 36 -23.08 -23.66 3.46
C PHE A 36 -21.77 -23.14 2.87
N ASP A 37 -21.68 -23.05 1.54
CA ASP A 37 -20.50 -22.51 0.85
C ASP A 37 -20.29 -21.02 1.18
N VAL A 38 -21.37 -20.24 1.29
CA VAL A 38 -21.30 -18.83 1.72
C VAL A 38 -20.81 -18.70 3.16
N LEU A 39 -21.36 -19.47 4.10
CA LEU A 39 -20.93 -19.45 5.50
C LEU A 39 -19.47 -19.87 5.65
N HIS A 40 -19.06 -20.88 4.89
CA HIS A 40 -17.68 -21.35 4.86
C HIS A 40 -16.75 -20.27 4.30
N GLY A 41 -17.10 -19.65 3.17
CA GLY A 41 -16.35 -18.54 2.60
C GLY A 41 -16.20 -17.35 3.56
N LEU A 42 -17.29 -16.98 4.23
CA LEU A 42 -17.29 -15.91 5.22
C LEU A 42 -16.39 -16.25 6.42
N PHE A 43 -16.50 -17.46 6.97
CA PHE A 43 -15.66 -17.92 8.08
C PHE A 43 -14.17 -17.86 7.75
N PHE A 44 -13.77 -18.29 6.54
CA PHE A 44 -12.38 -18.25 6.12
C PHE A 44 -11.88 -16.81 5.94
N ILE A 45 -12.69 -15.90 5.38
CA ILE A 45 -12.32 -14.50 5.26
C ILE A 45 -12.14 -13.85 6.63
N THR A 46 -13.07 -14.05 7.55
CA THR A 46 -13.02 -13.38 8.86
C THR A 46 -11.93 -13.96 9.75
N THR A 47 -11.85 -15.29 9.83
CA THR A 47 -10.97 -15.98 10.77
C THR A 47 -9.54 -16.10 10.25
N LEU A 48 -9.36 -16.58 9.02
CA LEU A 48 -8.03 -16.76 8.42
C LEU A 48 -7.55 -15.49 7.70
N GLY A 49 -8.46 -14.72 7.09
CA GLY A 49 -8.11 -13.49 6.40
C GLY A 49 -7.80 -12.35 7.37
N THR A 50 -8.81 -11.88 8.10
CA THR A 50 -8.66 -10.66 8.93
C THR A 50 -8.00 -10.96 10.28
N TYR A 51 -8.60 -11.85 11.07
CA TYR A 51 -8.16 -12.10 12.45
C TYR A 51 -6.76 -12.72 12.50
N LEU A 52 -6.51 -13.78 11.74
CA LEU A 52 -5.20 -14.45 11.74
C LEU A 52 -4.11 -13.55 11.19
N ALA A 53 -4.34 -12.79 10.11
CA ALA A 53 -3.36 -11.86 9.58
C ALA A 53 -3.01 -10.78 10.60
N GLU A 54 -4.01 -10.19 11.26
CA GLU A 54 -3.79 -9.18 12.30
C GLU A 54 -3.01 -9.77 13.48
N LYS A 55 -3.33 -10.98 13.94
CA LYS A 55 -2.57 -11.64 15.01
C LYS A 55 -1.15 -11.98 14.59
N LEU A 56 -0.93 -12.41 13.35
CA LEU A 56 0.41 -12.72 12.84
C LEU A 56 1.26 -11.47 12.66
N GLN A 57 0.66 -10.38 12.16
CA GLN A 57 1.28 -9.06 12.09
C GLN A 57 1.64 -8.56 13.48
N ASN A 58 0.70 -8.63 14.44
CA ASN A 58 0.98 -8.24 15.82
C ASN A 58 2.05 -9.11 16.47
N LEU A 59 2.06 -10.44 16.25
CA LEU A 59 3.13 -11.32 16.77
C LEU A 59 4.49 -11.04 16.13
N LYS A 60 4.53 -10.60 14.88
CA LYS A 60 5.78 -10.27 14.17
C LYS A 60 6.27 -8.86 14.42
N LEU A 61 5.37 -7.93 14.71
CA LEU A 61 5.65 -6.50 14.81
C LEU A 61 5.52 -5.96 16.25
N SER A 62 5.08 -6.79 17.21
CA SER A 62 4.99 -6.41 18.62
C SER A 62 5.90 -7.25 19.49
N PRO A 63 6.72 -6.63 20.35
CA PRO A 63 6.94 -5.18 20.46
C PRO A 63 7.67 -4.64 19.21
N PRO A 64 7.44 -3.37 18.81
CA PRO A 64 8.22 -2.76 17.76
C PRO A 64 9.70 -2.87 18.12
N PRO A 65 10.56 -3.28 17.17
CA PRO A 65 11.99 -3.40 17.45
C PRO A 65 12.52 -2.04 17.87
N ASP A 66 13.32 -2.01 18.93
CA ASP A 66 13.88 -0.77 19.41
C ASP A 66 14.80 -0.18 18.35
N LEU A 67 14.61 1.10 18.04
CA LEU A 67 15.28 1.79 16.93
C LEU A 67 16.65 2.32 17.40
N GLU A 68 17.48 1.45 17.97
CA GLU A 68 18.78 1.82 18.54
C GLU A 68 19.87 2.07 17.50
N TYR A 69 19.56 1.93 16.21
CA TYR A 69 20.55 2.16 15.17
C TYR A 69 20.89 3.66 15.07
N PRO A 70 22.17 4.05 15.09
CA PRO A 70 22.59 5.45 15.19
C PRO A 70 22.03 6.31 14.05
N ASP A 71 21.96 5.77 12.83
CA ASP A 71 21.42 6.49 11.68
C ASP A 71 19.91 6.78 11.89
N ILE A 72 19.14 5.85 12.44
CA ILE A 72 17.69 6.04 12.65
C ILE A 72 17.43 7.14 13.69
N ILE A 73 18.28 7.22 14.72
CA ILE A 73 18.23 8.30 15.71
C ILE A 73 18.56 9.66 15.06
N GLU A 74 19.48 9.69 14.10
CA GLU A 74 19.79 10.92 13.37
C GLU A 74 18.63 11.37 12.47
N TRP A 75 18.01 10.45 11.74
CA TRP A 75 16.86 10.74 10.86
C TRP A 75 15.55 11.03 11.62
N SER A 76 15.38 10.49 12.82
CA SER A 76 14.18 10.72 13.65
C SER A 76 14.18 12.05 14.40
N LYS A 77 15.31 12.78 14.42
CA LYS A 77 15.36 14.12 15.00
C LYS A 77 14.44 15.06 14.22
N SER A 78 13.54 15.72 14.94
CA SER A 78 12.66 16.73 14.37
C SER A 78 13.50 17.80 13.67
N LEU A 79 13.21 18.07 12.40
CA LEU A 79 13.87 19.17 11.71
C LEU A 79 13.48 20.50 12.39
N PRO A 80 14.42 21.47 12.48
CA PRO A 80 14.14 22.79 13.01
C PRO A 80 12.97 23.46 12.26
N PRO A 81 12.07 24.19 12.94
CA PRO A 81 10.89 24.83 12.33
C PRO A 81 11.23 25.78 11.18
N GLU A 82 12.42 26.40 11.20
CA GLU A 82 12.92 27.25 10.11
C GLU A 82 13.14 26.47 8.80
N LYS A 83 13.48 25.17 8.87
CA LYS A 83 13.65 24.29 7.71
C LYS A 83 12.34 23.76 7.14
N TRP A 84 11.26 23.74 7.93
CA TRP A 84 9.92 23.38 7.44
C TRP A 84 9.30 24.48 6.56
N THR A 85 9.67 25.73 6.84
CA THR A 85 9.08 26.90 6.17
C THR A 85 9.76 27.19 4.83
N THR A 86 11.00 26.73 4.66
CA THR A 86 11.79 26.93 3.44
C THR A 86 11.69 25.69 2.56
N ARG A 87 11.17 25.84 1.33
CA ARG A 87 11.19 24.77 0.33
C ARG A 87 12.63 24.33 0.07
N SER A 88 12.84 23.02 -0.11
CA SER A 88 14.17 22.49 -0.41
C SER A 88 14.67 23.04 -1.75
N ALA A 89 15.97 23.32 -1.85
CA ALA A 89 16.58 23.80 -3.09
C ALA A 89 16.36 22.83 -4.26
N GLU A 90 16.36 21.52 -3.98
CA GLU A 90 16.05 20.47 -4.97
C GLU A 90 14.62 20.59 -5.51
N LEU A 91 13.65 20.90 -4.64
CA LEU A 91 12.26 21.08 -5.05
C LEU A 91 12.07 22.35 -5.89
N GLU A 92 12.77 23.44 -5.55
CA GLU A 92 12.77 24.66 -6.38
C GLU A 92 13.41 24.42 -7.75
N ILE A 93 14.50 23.64 -7.84
CA ILE A 93 15.11 23.26 -9.11
C ILE A 93 14.16 22.39 -9.95
N ALA A 94 13.46 21.43 -9.31
CA ALA A 94 12.48 20.58 -9.99
C ALA A 94 11.23 21.37 -10.46
N LEU A 95 10.78 22.34 -9.67
CA LEU A 95 9.71 23.27 -10.06
C LEU A 95 10.13 24.15 -11.23
N ALA A 96 11.36 24.66 -11.23
CA ALA A 96 11.90 25.47 -12.32
C ALA A 96 12.04 24.67 -13.62
N SER A 97 12.47 23.40 -13.55
CA SER A 97 12.55 22.52 -14.72
C SER A 97 11.17 22.12 -15.25
N HIS A 98 10.19 21.90 -14.37
CA HIS A 98 8.80 21.63 -14.76
C HIS A 98 8.13 22.84 -15.41
N ALA A 99 8.20 24.03 -14.78
CA ALA A 99 7.65 25.27 -15.34
C ALA A 99 8.34 25.67 -16.65
N GLY A 100 9.65 25.48 -16.74
CA GLY A 100 10.42 25.65 -17.99
C GLY A 100 9.90 24.73 -19.09
N SER A 101 9.69 23.45 -18.80
CA SER A 101 9.19 22.44 -19.75
C SER A 101 7.74 22.67 -20.21
N GLN A 102 6.90 23.30 -19.38
CA GLN A 102 5.55 23.70 -19.79
C GLN A 102 5.56 24.89 -20.76
N SER A 103 6.46 25.87 -20.56
CA SER A 103 6.53 27.06 -21.43
C SER A 103 7.05 26.79 -22.86
N ILE A 104 7.71 25.66 -23.10
CA ILE A 104 8.22 25.24 -24.42
C ILE A 104 7.17 24.46 -25.25
N ASN A 105 6.05 24.08 -24.63
CA ASN A 105 4.98 23.28 -25.23
C ASN A 105 3.66 24.07 -25.41
N GLU A 106 3.66 25.39 -25.17
CA GLU A 106 2.63 26.36 -25.59
C GLU A 106 3.14 27.18 -26.80
#